data_AF-A0A363T9K1-F1
#
_entry.id   AF-A0A363T9K1-F1
#
_cell.length_a   1.000
_cell.length_b   1.000
_cell.length_c   1.000
_cell.angle_alpha   90.00
_cell.angle_beta   90.00
_cell.angle_gamma   90.00
#
_symmetry.space_group_name_H-M   'P 1'
#
loop_
_entity.id
_entity.type
_entity.pdbx_description
1 polymer ?
#
loop_
_entity_poly.entity_id
_entity_poly.type
_entity_poly.pdbx_seq_one_letter_code
_entity_poly.pdbx_strand_id
1 'polypeptide(L)'
;MVSMDTRKIYEYALQREYEGKHFFEENAGRLREAAAVNAFKQLATEEQKHIDFILSQLNFLLTGKGGGMEEGARLAQSGFFSQRAESEFIDQSVAESMVPDLPVLRMAYLIERDFAEFYESAAAQAEGEVKQVLTMLSQWERGHERLFKRFYDRAFEEYSKMPWGG
;
A
#
# COMPACT_ATOMS: atom_id res chain seq x y z
N MET A 1 13.38 -24.60 -13.69
CA MET A 1 12.93 -25.29 -12.46
C MET A 1 12.53 -24.17 -11.50
N VAL A 2 11.26 -24.08 -11.10
CA VAL A 2 10.79 -23.01 -10.19
C VAL A 2 11.45 -23.23 -8.83
N SER A 3 12.16 -22.23 -8.30
CA SER A 3 12.73 -22.34 -6.96
C SER A 3 11.58 -22.38 -5.94
N MET A 4 11.59 -23.34 -5.02
CA MET A 4 10.65 -23.38 -3.89
C MET A 4 10.64 -22.08 -3.08
N ASP A 5 11.72 -21.30 -3.14
CA ASP A 5 11.84 -20.01 -2.47
C ASP A 5 10.94 -18.95 -3.09
N THR A 6 10.78 -18.93 -4.43
CA THR A 6 9.91 -17.97 -5.13
C THR A 6 8.46 -18.13 -4.73
N ARG A 7 7.97 -19.37 -4.68
CA ARG A 7 6.58 -19.64 -4.29
C ARG A 7 6.31 -19.17 -2.86
N LYS A 8 7.22 -19.44 -1.92
CA LYS A 8 7.09 -19.00 -0.53
C LYS A 8 7.08 -17.48 -0.40
N ILE A 9 7.91 -16.78 -1.18
CA ILE A 9 7.92 -15.31 -1.22
C ILE A 9 6.54 -14.78 -1.63
N TYR A 10 5.93 -15.33 -2.68
CA TYR A 10 4.60 -14.89 -3.11
C TYR A 10 3.47 -15.31 -2.17
N GLU A 11 3.55 -16.49 -1.54
CA GLU A 11 2.57 -16.89 -0.51
C GLU A 11 2.64 -15.97 0.70
N TYR A 12 3.84 -15.58 1.13
CA TYR A 12 4.02 -14.61 2.20
C TYR A 12 3.52 -13.22 1.78
N ALA A 13 3.91 -12.73 0.60
CA ALA A 13 3.42 -11.48 0.04
C ALA A 13 1.88 -11.41 0.02
N LEU A 14 1.24 -12.47 -0.49
CA LEU A 14 -0.21 -12.58 -0.54
C LEU A 14 -0.86 -12.45 0.85
N GLN A 15 -0.27 -13.08 1.87
CA GLN A 15 -0.76 -12.94 3.24
C GLN A 15 -0.66 -11.48 3.71
N ARG A 16 0.44 -10.79 3.41
CA ARG A 16 0.64 -9.39 3.78
C ARG A 16 -0.38 -8.47 3.11
N GLU A 17 -0.67 -8.66 1.83
CA GLU A 17 -1.71 -7.85 1.16
C GLU A 17 -3.10 -8.11 1.74
N TYR A 18 -3.42 -9.35 2.14
CA TYR A 18 -4.68 -9.61 2.86
C TYR A 18 -4.73 -8.89 4.21
N GLU A 19 -3.63 -8.87 4.96
CA GLU A 19 -3.52 -8.15 6.23
C GLU A 19 -3.66 -6.62 6.03
N GLY A 20 -2.96 -6.06 5.03
CA GLY A 20 -3.04 -4.65 4.66
C GLY A 20 -4.46 -4.24 4.23
N LYS A 21 -5.04 -5.00 3.30
CA LYS A 21 -6.42 -4.79 2.84
C LYS A 21 -7.40 -4.78 4.01
N HIS A 22 -7.34 -5.79 4.88
CA HIS A 22 -8.22 -5.89 6.03
C HIS A 22 -8.04 -4.70 6.99
N PHE A 23 -6.80 -4.30 7.27
CA PHE A 23 -6.52 -3.11 8.07
C PHE A 23 -7.18 -1.86 7.48
N PHE A 24 -7.08 -1.65 6.17
CA PHE A 24 -7.68 -0.50 5.50
C PHE A 24 -9.22 -0.54 5.52
N GLU A 25 -9.82 -1.70 5.23
CA GLU A 25 -11.28 -1.88 5.27
C GLU A 25 -11.86 -1.63 6.67
N GLU A 26 -11.23 -2.19 7.71
CA GLU A 26 -11.69 -2.03 9.09
C GLU A 26 -11.59 -0.58 9.58
N ASN A 27 -10.47 0.09 9.29
CA ASN A 27 -10.24 1.44 9.76
C ASN A 27 -11.04 2.46 8.96
N ALA A 28 -11.32 2.23 7.68
CA ALA A 28 -12.26 3.06 6.91
C ALA A 28 -13.65 3.18 7.55
N GLY A 29 -14.09 2.18 8.32
CA GLY A 29 -15.35 2.23 9.07
C GLY A 29 -15.29 2.97 10.41
N ARG A 30 -14.09 3.33 10.88
CA ARG A 30 -13.84 3.92 12.21
C ARG A 30 -13.33 5.36 12.15
N LEU A 31 -12.72 5.76 11.03
CA LEU A 31 -12.25 7.12 10.78
C LEU A 31 -13.42 8.10 10.73
N ARG A 32 -13.18 9.34 11.19
CA ARG A 32 -14.22 10.36 11.32
C ARG A 32 -14.36 11.23 10.08
N GLU A 33 -13.26 11.40 9.36
CA GLU A 33 -13.13 12.36 8.28
C GLU A 33 -13.30 11.72 6.91
N ALA A 34 -14.13 12.34 6.07
CA ALA A 34 -14.47 11.79 4.75
C ALA A 34 -13.23 11.59 3.86
N ALA A 35 -12.26 12.50 3.92
CA ALA A 35 -11.01 12.39 3.17
C ALA A 35 -10.18 11.17 3.61
N ALA A 36 -10.03 10.96 4.93
CA ALA A 36 -9.33 9.80 5.48
C ALA A 36 -10.05 8.49 5.15
N VAL A 37 -11.38 8.46 5.31
CA VAL A 37 -12.23 7.31 4.96
C VAL A 37 -12.09 6.96 3.48
N ASN A 38 -12.16 7.95 2.60
CA ASN A 38 -12.03 7.74 1.15
C ASN A 38 -10.65 7.22 0.78
N ALA A 39 -9.60 7.71 1.45
CA ALA A 39 -8.26 7.22 1.21
C ALA A 39 -8.10 5.76 1.60
N PHE A 40 -8.56 5.37 2.79
CA PHE A 40 -8.49 3.97 3.25
C PHE A 40 -9.33 3.02 2.37
N LYS A 41 -10.53 3.43 1.94
CA LYS A 41 -11.35 2.60 1.03
C LYS A 41 -10.69 2.39 -0.33
N GLN A 42 -10.06 3.43 -0.85
CA GLN A 42 -9.35 3.34 -2.12
C GLN A 42 -8.13 2.44 -1.97
N LEU A 43 -7.34 2.56 -0.90
CA LEU A 43 -6.25 1.62 -0.62
C LEU A 43 -6.70 0.17 -0.54
N ALA A 44 -7.77 -0.13 0.20
CA ALA A 44 -8.32 -1.48 0.25
C ALA A 44 -8.67 -2.05 -1.15
N THR A 45 -9.07 -1.17 -2.08
CA THR A 45 -9.34 -1.54 -3.47
C THR A 45 -8.04 -1.76 -4.26
N GLU A 46 -6.96 -1.06 -3.92
CA GLU A 46 -5.63 -1.26 -4.50
C GLU A 46 -4.98 -2.54 -3.99
N GLU A 47 -5.04 -2.79 -2.69
CA GLU A 47 -4.57 -4.04 -2.10
C GLU A 47 -5.27 -5.25 -2.72
N GLN A 48 -6.56 -5.15 -3.05
CA GLN A 48 -7.24 -6.22 -3.78
C GLN A 48 -6.61 -6.48 -5.16
N LYS A 49 -6.14 -5.45 -5.86
CA LYS A 49 -5.47 -5.62 -7.15
C LYS A 49 -4.08 -6.21 -6.97
N HIS A 50 -3.38 -5.87 -5.89
CA HIS A 50 -2.10 -6.49 -5.53
C HIS A 50 -2.30 -8.00 -5.27
N ILE A 51 -3.31 -8.36 -4.47
CA ILE A 51 -3.74 -9.74 -4.23
C ILE A 51 -4.01 -10.48 -5.55
N ASP A 52 -4.86 -9.91 -6.40
CA ASP A 52 -5.25 -10.53 -7.68
C ASP A 52 -4.03 -10.72 -8.59
N PHE A 53 -3.13 -9.73 -8.61
CA PHE A 53 -1.88 -9.80 -9.36
C PHE A 53 -0.95 -10.91 -8.82
N ILE A 54 -0.71 -10.98 -7.51
CA ILE A 54 0.13 -12.01 -6.88
C ILE A 54 -0.47 -13.41 -7.10
N LEU A 55 -1.78 -13.57 -6.99
CA LEU A 55 -2.48 -14.82 -7.32
C LEU A 55 -2.25 -15.23 -8.77
N SER A 56 -2.26 -14.28 -9.72
CA SER A 56 -1.95 -14.55 -11.11
C SER A 56 -0.50 -15.03 -11.30
N GLN A 57 0.46 -14.47 -10.56
CA GLN A 57 1.87 -14.88 -10.59
C GLN A 57 2.06 -16.27 -9.98
N LEU A 58 1.38 -16.58 -8.87
CA LEU A 58 1.36 -17.92 -8.29
C LEU A 58 0.78 -18.95 -9.27
N ASN A 59 -0.31 -18.62 -9.96
CA ASN A 59 -0.89 -19.50 -10.97
C ASN A 59 0.06 -19.72 -12.15
N PHE A 60 0.75 -18.68 -12.61
CA PHE A 60 1.77 -18.79 -13.66
C PHE A 60 2.89 -19.76 -13.26
N LEU A 61 3.41 -19.61 -12.04
CA LEU A 61 4.46 -20.50 -11.52
C LEU A 61 4.04 -21.97 -11.46
N LEU A 62 2.76 -22.23 -11.14
CA LEU A 62 2.24 -23.60 -11.00
C LEU A 62 1.86 -24.24 -12.33
N THR A 63 1.33 -23.45 -13.28
CA THR A 63 0.66 -23.98 -14.49
C THR A 63 1.28 -23.54 -15.80
N GLY A 64 2.17 -22.55 -15.78
CA GLY A 64 2.71 -21.88 -16.96
C GLY A 64 1.68 -21.06 -17.75
N LYS A 65 0.49 -20.80 -17.18
CA LYS A 65 -0.63 -20.09 -17.83
C LYS A 65 -1.10 -18.90 -17.00
N GLY A 66 -1.44 -17.80 -17.68
CA GLY A 66 -1.77 -16.53 -17.04
C GLY A 66 -0.57 -15.96 -16.29
N GLY A 67 -0.64 -14.73 -15.78
CA GLY A 67 0.44 -14.09 -15.04
C GLY A 67 1.66 -13.75 -15.91
N GLY A 68 2.01 -12.47 -15.94
CA GLY A 68 3.18 -11.97 -16.65
C GLY A 68 3.31 -10.47 -16.45
N MET A 69 4.47 -9.93 -16.78
CA MET A 69 4.78 -8.50 -16.60
C MET A 69 3.78 -7.54 -17.27
N GLU A 70 3.06 -7.96 -18.32
CA GLU A 70 2.05 -7.13 -18.98
C GLU A 70 0.89 -6.74 -18.06
N GLU A 71 0.43 -7.64 -17.19
CA GLU A 71 -0.67 -7.32 -16.25
C GLU A 71 -0.22 -6.31 -15.22
N GLY A 72 1.00 -6.48 -14.70
CA GLY A 72 1.64 -5.51 -13.82
C GLY A 72 1.81 -4.15 -14.47
N ALA A 73 2.27 -4.11 -15.72
CA ALA A 73 2.43 -2.87 -16.47
C ALA A 73 1.08 -2.16 -16.73
N ARG A 74 0.00 -2.92 -16.98
CA ARG A 74 -1.36 -2.36 -17.10
C ARG A 74 -1.82 -1.71 -15.80
N LEU A 75 -1.61 -2.39 -14.67
CA LEU A 75 -1.94 -1.84 -13.35
C LEU A 75 -1.12 -0.57 -13.07
N ALA A 76 0.19 -0.58 -13.33
CA ALA A 76 1.04 0.59 -13.14
C ALA A 76 0.62 1.80 -14.03
N GLN A 77 0.25 1.55 -15.30
CA GLN A 77 -0.21 2.61 -16.22
C GLN A 77 -1.56 3.20 -15.86
N SER A 78 -2.41 2.48 -15.14
CA SER A 78 -3.65 3.06 -14.63
C SER A 78 -3.45 4.14 -13.56
N GLY A 79 -2.20 4.47 -13.23
CA GLY A 79 -1.85 5.68 -12.49
C GLY A 79 -2.54 5.67 -11.14
N PHE A 80 -2.15 4.70 -10.31
CA PHE A 80 -2.94 4.33 -9.16
C PHE A 80 -2.90 5.40 -8.05
N PHE A 81 -4.10 5.93 -7.80
CA PHE A 81 -4.64 6.63 -6.62
C PHE A 81 -3.88 7.80 -5.99
N SER A 82 -2.57 7.68 -5.80
CA SER A 82 -1.70 8.64 -5.11
C SER A 82 -1.99 10.08 -5.53
N GLN A 83 -2.10 10.38 -6.83
CA GLN A 83 -2.30 11.75 -7.31
C GLN A 83 -3.65 12.36 -6.92
N ARG A 84 -4.75 11.59 -6.91
CA ARG A 84 -6.08 12.13 -6.58
C ARG A 84 -6.22 12.34 -5.08
N ALA A 85 -5.86 11.33 -4.27
CA ALA A 85 -5.88 11.48 -2.83
C ALA A 85 -4.88 12.54 -2.34
N GLU A 86 -3.71 12.65 -2.97
CA GLU A 86 -2.80 13.77 -2.71
C GLU A 86 -3.48 15.11 -2.95
N SER A 87 -4.19 15.28 -4.08
CA SER A 87 -4.83 16.55 -4.41
C SER A 87 -5.97 16.94 -3.47
N GLU A 88 -6.74 15.96 -2.97
CA GLU A 88 -7.82 16.18 -2.00
C GLU A 88 -7.28 16.55 -0.61
N PHE A 89 -6.02 16.22 -0.31
CA PHE A 89 -5.38 16.43 0.99
C PHE A 89 -4.65 17.77 1.15
N ILE A 90 -4.58 18.58 0.10
CA ILE A 90 -3.83 19.85 0.13
C ILE A 90 -4.50 20.89 1.06
N ASP A 91 -5.77 20.71 1.40
CA ASP A 91 -6.53 21.63 2.25
C ASP A 91 -6.13 21.53 3.74
N GLN A 92 -5.84 22.66 4.37
CA GLN A 92 -5.50 22.75 5.80
C GLN A 92 -6.64 22.26 6.70
N SER A 93 -7.90 22.52 6.33
CA SER A 93 -9.07 22.09 7.11
C SER A 93 -9.19 20.56 7.20
N VAL A 94 -8.76 19.85 6.15
CA VAL A 94 -8.71 18.39 6.11
C VAL A 94 -7.59 17.85 7.01
N ALA A 95 -6.45 18.54 7.08
CA ALA A 95 -5.35 18.13 7.95
C ALA A 95 -5.68 18.26 9.44
N GLU A 96 -6.33 19.36 9.83
CA GLU A 96 -6.76 19.59 11.22
C GLU A 96 -7.77 18.54 11.68
N SER A 97 -8.71 18.19 10.81
CA SER A 97 -9.78 17.25 11.15
C SER A 97 -9.28 15.81 11.34
N MET A 98 -8.11 15.48 10.81
CA MET A 98 -7.46 14.17 10.91
C MET A 98 -6.54 14.00 12.12
N VAL A 99 -6.33 15.04 12.93
CA VAL A 99 -5.55 14.95 14.18
C VAL A 99 -5.99 13.77 15.09
N PRO A 100 -7.30 13.50 15.28
CA PRO A 100 -7.75 12.34 16.07
C PRO A 100 -7.31 10.98 15.49
N ASP A 101 -7.06 10.92 14.18
CA ASP A 101 -6.72 9.70 13.44
C ASP A 101 -5.20 9.48 13.33
N LEU A 102 -4.37 10.34 13.94
CA LEU A 102 -2.91 10.26 13.92
C LEU A 102 -2.32 8.87 14.20
N PRO A 103 -2.78 8.12 15.23
CA PRO A 103 -2.26 6.77 15.47
C PRO A 103 -2.53 5.82 14.31
N VAL A 104 -3.70 5.90 13.68
CA VAL A 104 -4.11 5.05 12.56
C VAL A 104 -3.33 5.42 11.29
N LEU A 105 -3.14 6.71 11.02
CA LEU A 105 -2.29 7.18 9.93
C LEU A 105 -0.83 6.75 10.09
N ARG A 106 -0.31 6.78 11.33
CA ARG A 106 1.04 6.29 11.62
C ARG A 106 1.15 4.79 11.37
N MET A 107 0.14 4.01 11.77
CA MET A 107 0.12 2.58 11.50
C MET A 107 0.07 2.29 10.01
N ALA A 108 -0.80 2.96 9.25
CA ALA A 108 -0.87 2.84 7.79
C ALA A 108 0.49 3.11 7.16
N TYR A 109 1.13 4.25 7.47
CA TYR A 109 2.48 4.57 6.98
C TYR A 109 3.51 3.46 7.27
N LEU A 110 3.52 2.92 8.50
CA LEU A 110 4.49 1.89 8.87
C LEU A 110 4.21 0.54 8.20
N ILE A 111 2.95 0.17 8.00
CA ILE A 111 2.56 -1.04 7.27
C ILE A 111 3.08 -0.99 5.84
N GLU A 112 2.76 0.07 5.09
CA GLU A 112 3.21 0.23 3.70
C GLU A 112 4.73 0.27 3.59
N ARG A 113 5.41 0.91 4.56
CA ARG A 113 6.88 0.91 4.61
C ARG A 113 7.43 -0.50 4.79
N ASP A 114 6.88 -1.28 5.72
CA ASP A 114 7.32 -2.65 5.98
C ASP A 114 7.09 -3.53 4.75
N PHE A 115 6.01 -3.31 3.97
CA PHE A 115 5.73 -4.05 2.75
C PHE A 115 6.70 -3.67 1.63
N ALA A 116 6.95 -2.38 1.43
CA ALA A 116 7.94 -1.89 0.48
C ALA A 116 9.33 -2.47 0.75
N GLU A 117 9.79 -2.45 2.01
CA GLU A 117 11.08 -2.99 2.43
C GLU A 117 11.16 -4.51 2.27
N PHE A 118 10.06 -5.22 2.55
CA PHE A 118 9.96 -6.66 2.28
C PHE A 118 10.15 -6.96 0.79
N TYR A 119 9.41 -6.28 -0.09
CA TYR A 119 9.50 -6.50 -1.53
C TYR A 119 10.86 -6.13 -2.10
N GLU A 120 11.48 -5.03 -1.64
CA GLU A 120 12.85 -4.67 -2.02
C GLU A 120 13.85 -5.75 -1.62
N SER A 121 13.75 -6.25 -0.39
CA SER A 121 14.62 -7.29 0.14
C SER A 121 14.46 -8.63 -0.61
N ALA A 122 13.21 -8.97 -0.97
CA ALA A 122 12.92 -10.16 -1.75
C ALA A 122 13.41 -10.02 -3.20
N ALA A 123 13.20 -8.85 -3.83
CA ALA A 123 13.67 -8.56 -5.18
C ALA A 123 15.21 -8.61 -5.29
N ALA A 124 15.93 -8.19 -4.26
CA ALA A 124 17.40 -8.24 -4.20
C ALA A 124 17.95 -9.67 -4.28
N GLN A 125 17.18 -10.66 -3.81
CA GLN A 125 17.54 -12.07 -3.77
C GLN A 125 16.93 -12.88 -4.94
N ALA A 126 16.04 -12.28 -5.72
CA ALA A 126 15.39 -12.90 -6.86
C ALA A 126 16.13 -12.62 -8.18
N GLU A 127 15.82 -13.41 -9.20
CA GLU A 127 16.33 -13.24 -10.56
C GLU A 127 15.20 -13.28 -11.59
N GLY A 128 15.51 -12.84 -12.82
CA GLY A 128 14.58 -12.89 -13.95
C GLY A 128 13.28 -12.12 -13.71
N GLU A 129 12.17 -12.70 -14.16
CA GLU A 129 10.84 -12.09 -14.08
C GLU A 129 10.37 -11.87 -12.63
N VAL A 130 10.73 -12.78 -11.71
CA VAL A 130 10.37 -12.67 -10.29
C VAL A 130 10.93 -11.39 -9.68
N LYS A 131 12.20 -11.08 -9.99
CA LYS A 131 12.82 -9.82 -9.54
C LYS A 131 12.05 -8.60 -10.07
N GLN A 132 11.60 -8.63 -11.31
CA GLN A 132 10.87 -7.52 -11.91
C GLN A 132 9.50 -7.32 -11.25
N VAL A 133 8.77 -8.41 -11.00
CA VAL A 133 7.48 -8.40 -10.29
C VAL A 133 7.63 -7.81 -8.88
N LEU A 134 8.60 -8.30 -8.09
CA LEU A 134 8.82 -7.83 -6.73
C LEU A 134 9.30 -6.36 -6.69
N THR A 135 10.12 -5.95 -7.66
CA THR A 135 10.55 -4.55 -7.78
C THR A 135 9.38 -3.62 -8.11
N MET A 136 8.42 -4.09 -8.90
CA MET A 136 7.25 -3.31 -9.25
C MET A 136 6.29 -3.20 -8.05
N LEU A 137 6.04 -4.30 -7.34
CA LEU A 137 5.27 -4.29 -6.08
C LEU A 137 5.89 -3.31 -5.08
N SER A 138 7.21 -3.35 -4.87
CA SER A 138 7.84 -2.39 -3.95
C SER A 138 7.65 -0.93 -4.36
N GLN A 139 7.65 -0.63 -5.67
CA GLN A 139 7.41 0.72 -6.14
C GLN A 139 5.98 1.21 -5.85
N TRP A 140 5.00 0.31 -5.93
CA TRP A 140 3.60 0.61 -5.56
C TRP A 140 3.49 0.90 -4.06
N GLU A 141 4.03 0.02 -3.23
CA GLU A 141 4.06 0.18 -1.76
C GLU A 141 4.79 1.46 -1.33
N ARG A 142 5.92 1.81 -1.97
CA ARG A 142 6.60 3.10 -1.74
C ARG A 142 5.71 4.30 -2.09
N GLY A 143 4.80 4.15 -3.06
CA GLY A 143 3.78 5.13 -3.39
C GLY A 143 2.82 5.36 -2.23
N HIS A 144 2.26 4.27 -1.70
CA HIS A 144 1.35 4.29 -0.56
C HIS A 144 2.03 4.81 0.72
N GLU A 145 3.26 4.36 0.99
CA GLU A 145 4.07 4.84 2.11
C GLU A 145 4.19 6.36 2.09
N ARG A 146 4.59 6.95 0.94
CA ARG A 146 4.72 8.40 0.80
C ARG A 146 3.40 9.12 1.05
N LEU A 147 2.28 8.52 0.62
CA LEU A 147 0.96 9.07 0.86
C LEU A 147 0.63 9.15 2.35
N PHE A 148 0.67 8.03 3.05
CA PHE A 148 0.32 8.03 4.47
C PHE A 148 1.34 8.77 5.33
N LYS A 149 2.62 8.78 4.94
CA LYS A 149 3.63 9.59 5.61
C LYS A 149 3.27 11.07 5.53
N ARG A 150 2.88 11.58 4.35
CA ARG A 150 2.45 12.98 4.22
C ARG A 150 1.19 13.27 5.01
N PHE A 151 0.22 12.35 5.02
CA PHE A 151 -1.01 12.52 5.80
C PHE A 151 -0.71 12.62 7.29
N TYR A 152 0.13 11.71 7.79
CA TYR A 152 0.61 11.72 9.15
C TYR A 152 1.38 13.00 9.48
N ASP A 153 2.39 13.36 8.67
CA ASP A 153 3.24 14.52 8.91
C ASP A 153 2.41 15.81 8.99
N ARG A 154 1.43 15.98 8.09
CA ARG A 154 0.59 17.18 8.05
C ARG A 154 -0.38 17.24 9.23
N ALA A 155 -1.06 16.14 9.55
CA ALA A 155 -1.92 16.08 10.74
C ALA A 155 -1.10 16.28 12.03
N PHE A 156 0.13 15.77 12.07
CA PHE A 156 1.01 15.93 13.22
C PHE A 156 1.50 17.37 13.37
N GLU A 157 1.79 18.04 12.25
CA GLU A 157 2.12 19.46 12.23
C GLU A 157 0.97 20.29 12.84
N GLU A 158 -0.28 20.04 12.44
CA GLU A 158 -1.44 20.74 13.00
C GLU A 158 -1.62 20.43 14.49
N TYR A 159 -1.49 19.16 14.90
CA TYR A 159 -1.48 18.76 16.30
C TYR A 159 -0.41 19.51 17.12
N SER A 160 0.80 19.67 16.58
CA SER A 160 1.91 20.33 17.28
C SER A 160 1.68 21.83 17.55
N LYS A 161 0.82 22.46 16.74
CA LYS A 161 0.41 23.87 16.87
C LYS A 161 -0.75 24.07 17.84
N MET A 162 -1.46 23.00 18.21
CA MET A 162 -2.60 23.10 19.14
C MET A 162 -2.11 23.56 20.52
N PRO A 163 -2.87 24.46 21.19
CA PRO A 163 -2.52 24.89 22.54
C PRO A 163 -2.60 23.70 23.49
N TRP A 164 -1.45 23.33 24.07
CA TRP A 164 -1.37 22.36 25.13
C TRP A 164 -1.96 23.00 26.39
N GLY A 165 -3.14 22.55 26.80
CA GLY A 165 -3.82 23.08 27.99
C GLY A 165 -2.93 22.97 29.23
N GLY A 166 -2.68 24.12 29.87
CA GLY A 166 -2.28 24.21 31.26
C GLY A 166 -3.49 24.28 32.19
#